data_AF-A0A951UUG6-F1
#
_entry.id   AF-A0A951UUG6-F1
#
_cell.length_a   1.000
_cell.length_b   1.000
_cell.length_c   1.000
_cell.angle_alpha   90.00
_cell.angle_beta   90.00
_cell.angle_gamma   90.00
#
_symmetry.space_group_name_H-M   'P 1'
#
loop_
_entity.id
_entity.type
_entity.pdbx_description
1 polymer ?
#
loop_
_entity_poly.entity_id
_entity_poly.type
_entity_poly.pdbx_seq_one_letter_code
_entity_poly.pdbx_strand_id
1 'polypeptide(L)' 'MSDSNQYDAIIIGSGIGGLTTATILSKLNHKKVLILEQHFICRWFHPRI' A
#
# COMPACT_ATOMS: atom_id res chain seq x y z
N MET A 1 0.97 22.34 -13.69
CA MET A 1 1.52 20.97 -13.75
C MET A 1 0.60 20.13 -12.88
N SER A 2 -0.27 19.31 -13.46
CA SER A 2 -1.25 18.53 -12.71
C SER A 2 -0.59 17.26 -12.18
N ASP A 3 -0.35 17.21 -10.87
CA ASP A 3 0.30 16.10 -10.17
C ASP A 3 -0.48 14.79 -10.37
N SER A 4 -0.06 14.01 -11.36
CA SER A 4 -0.78 12.81 -11.83
C SER A 4 -0.65 11.58 -10.91
N ASN A 5 -0.05 11.75 -9.72
CA ASN A 5 0.25 10.65 -8.80
C ASN A 5 -0.41 10.77 -7.42
N GLN A 6 -1.54 11.48 -7.34
CA GLN A 6 -2.33 11.52 -6.11
C GLN A 6 -3.08 10.21 -5.88
N TYR A 7 -2.88 9.64 -4.70
CA TYR A 7 -3.69 8.54 -4.16
C TYR A 7 -4.69 9.12 -3.17
N ASP A 8 -5.93 8.62 -3.22
CA ASP A 8 -7.00 8.98 -2.30
C ASP A 8 -6.88 8.25 -0.95
N ALA A 9 -6.25 7.06 -0.97
CA ALA A 9 -6.08 6.22 0.21
C ALA A 9 -4.81 5.39 0.11
N ILE A 10 -4.13 5.22 1.24
CA ILE A 10 -2.96 4.36 1.39
C ILE A 10 -3.29 3.30 2.43
N ILE A 11 -3.15 2.03 2.06
CA ILE A 11 -3.42 0.88 2.93
C ILE A 11 -2.09 0.17 3.18
N ILE A 12 -1.77 -0.03 4.46
CA ILE A 12 -0.56 -0.73 4.89
C ILE A 12 -0.95 -2.13 5.36
N GLY A 13 -0.47 -3.15 4.66
CA GLY A 13 -0.79 -4.56 4.82
C GLY A 13 -1.63 -5.11 3.67
N SER A 14 -1.18 -6.23 3.08
CA SER A 14 -1.87 -6.96 1.99
C SER A 14 -2.72 -8.13 2.50
N GLY A 15 -2.93 -8.25 3.82
CA GLY A 15 -3.80 -9.27 4.39
C GLY A 15 -5.23 -9.18 3.86
N ILE A 16 -6.03 -10.22 4.11
CA ILE A 16 -7.41 -10.31 3.58
C ILE A 16 -8.25 -9.07 3.89
N GLY A 17 -8.16 -8.53 5.12
CA GLY A 17 -8.87 -7.29 5.49
C GLY A 17 -8.40 -6.07 4.71
N GLY A 18 -7.08 -5.90 4.51
CA GLY A 18 -6.52 -4.79 3.75
C GLY A 18 -6.91 -4.82 2.27
N LEU A 19 -6.89 -6.01 1.66
CA LEU A 19 -7.34 -6.21 0.29
C LEU A 19 -8.86 -6.03 0.12
N THR A 20 -9.66 -6.49 1.09
CA THR A 20 -11.12 -6.26 1.08
C THR A 20 -11.43 -4.77 1.11
N THR A 21 -10.80 -4.00 2.01
CA THR A 21 -10.96 -2.54 2.09
C THR A 21 -10.48 -1.85 0.83
N ALA A 22 -9.33 -2.25 0.27
CA ALA A 22 -8.81 -1.71 -0.99
C ALA A 22 -9.76 -1.95 -2.16
N THR A 23 -10.35 -3.15 -2.23
CA THR A 23 -11.29 -3.53 -3.28
C THR A 23 -12.56 -2.71 -3.20
N ILE A 24 -13.09 -2.50 -2.00
CA ILE A 24 -14.28 -1.66 -1.77
C ILE A 24 -13.99 -0.22 -2.19
N LEU A 25 -12.90 0.38 -1.72
CA LEU A 25 -12.54 1.75 -2.04
C LEU A 25 -12.24 1.96 -3.53
N SER A 26 -11.59 0.99 -4.16
CA SER A 26 -11.27 1.05 -5.59
C SER A 26 -12.50 0.84 -6.48
N LYS A 27 -13.33 -0.17 -6.19
CA LYS A 27 -14.46 -0.55 -7.06
C LYS A 27 -15.74 0.25 -6.79
N LEU A 28 -16.08 0.52 -5.53
CA LEU A 28 -17.34 1.20 -5.19
C LEU A 28 -17.18 2.71 -5.12
N ASN A 29 -16.01 3.19 -4.70
CA ASN A 29 -15.76 4.62 -4.51
C ASN A 29 -14.86 5.23 -5.60
N HIS A 30 -14.44 4.44 -6.61
CA HIS A 30 -13.57 4.89 -7.71
C HIS A 30 -12.31 5.63 -7.25
N LYS A 31 -11.79 5.28 -6.07
CA LYS A 31 -10.61 5.91 -5.47
C LYS A 31 -9.33 5.25 -5.95
N LYS A 32 -8.28 6.05 -6.14
CA LYS A 32 -6.93 5.52 -6.37
C LYS A 32 -6.32 5.10 -5.04
N VAL A 33 -6.22 3.79 -4.84
CA VAL A 33 -5.73 3.19 -3.59
C VAL A 33 -4.34 2.60 -3.80
N LEU A 34 -3.39 2.96 -2.94
CA LEU A 34 -2.06 2.35 -2.89
C LEU A 34 -2.03 1.33 -1.74
N ILE A 35 -1.57 0.11 -2.03
CA ILE A 35 -1.41 -0.95 -1.01
C ILE A 35 0.08 -1.19 -0.83
N LEU A 36 0.56 -1.09 0.40
CA LEU A 36 1.96 -1.31 0.77
C LEU A 36 2.03 -2.47 1.75
N GLU A 37 2.83 -3.49 1.44
CA GLU A 37 3.17 -4.55 2.38
C GLU A 37 4.66 -4.47 2.69
N GLN A 38 5.04 -4.68 3.95
CA GLN A 38 6.44 -4.88 4.31
C GLN A 38 6.88 -6.29 3.87
N HIS A 39 6.94 -6.52 2.57
CA HIS A 39 7.40 -7.80 2.01
C HIS A 39 8.94 -7.88 1.88
N PHE A 40 9.65 -6.78 2.13
CA PHE A 40 11.11 -6.75 2.07
C PHE A 40 11.71 -6.14 3.34
N ILE A 41 11.86 -6.98 4.36
CA ILE A 41 12.94 -6.76 5.32
C ILE A 41 14.19 -7.19 4.58
N CYS A 42 14.87 -6.24 3.91
CA CYS A 42 16.23 -6.48 3.47
C CYS A 42 17.04 -6.76 4.74
N ARG A 43 17.30 -8.02 5.03
CA ARG A 43 18.14 -8.47 6.13
C ARG A 43 19.61 -8.24 5.78
N TRP A 44 19.95 -7.02 5.38
CA TRP A 44 21.28 -6.60 4.95
C TRP A 44 21.76 -5.36 5.71
N PHE A 45 21.40 -5.24 6.99
CA PHE A 45 22.14 -4.34 7.87
C PHE A 45 22.25 -4.91 9.29
N HIS A 46 23.03 -5.97 9.39
CA HIS A 46 23.67 -6.29 10.65
C HIS A 46 25.13 -6.72 10.51
N PRO A 47 26.04 -5.80 10.19
CA PRO A 47 27.41 -5.88 10.65
C PRO A 47 27.48 -5.38 12.11
N ARG A 48 27.15 -6.23 13.09
CA ARG A 48 27.82 -6.22 14.40
C ARG A 48 28.99 -7.20 14.25
N ILE A 49 30.25 -6.79 14.21
CA ILE A 49 31.03 -6.39 15.40
C ILE A 49 30.43 -6.82 16.74
#